data_AF-A0A536GH44-F1
#
_entry.id   AF-A0A536GH44-F1
#
_cell.length_a   1.000
_cell.length_b   1.000
_cell.length_c   1.000
_cell.angle_alpha   90.00
_cell.angle_beta   90.00
_cell.angle_gamma   90.00
#
_symmetry.space_group_name_H-M   'P 1'
#
loop_
_entity.id
_entity.type
_entity.pdbx_description
1 polymer ?
#
loop_
_entity_poly.entity_id
_entity_poly.type
_entity_poly.pdbx_seq_one_letter_code
_entity_poly.pdbx_strand_id
1 'polypeptide(L)'
;MSLSYERTDEQRDELVERVAREIQLRGLTGPAVHFLEASRPYRPLGANAMLFFDPVLRGLFGGDDASASLILADDAGIELLIARLEEIDEEITWDA
;
A
#
# COMPACT_ATOMS: atom_id res chain seq x y z
N MET A 1 24.29 0.46 -15.33
CA MET A 1 22.97 -0.20 -15.37
C MET A 1 22.06 0.28 -14.23
N SER A 2 22.23 1.53 -13.72
CA SER A 2 21.58 2.01 -12.48
C SER A 2 20.24 2.74 -12.71
N LEU A 3 20.15 3.51 -13.79
CA LEU A 3 19.03 4.43 -14.08
C LEU A 3 17.64 3.78 -14.21
N SER A 4 17.57 2.48 -14.53
CA SER A 4 16.29 1.77 -14.66
C SER A 4 15.70 1.37 -13.30
N TYR A 5 16.55 1.14 -12.30
CA TYR A 5 16.12 0.73 -10.94
C TYR A 5 15.66 1.95 -10.13
N GLU A 6 16.38 3.07 -10.24
CA GLU A 6 16.01 4.33 -9.56
C GLU A 6 14.61 4.81 -9.99
N ARG A 7 14.29 4.72 -11.29
CA ARG A 7 12.96 5.07 -11.79
C ARG A 7 11.84 4.16 -11.27
N THR A 8 12.12 2.88 -11.06
CA THR A 8 11.09 1.96 -10.52
C THR A 8 10.84 2.20 -9.04
N ASP A 9 11.87 2.63 -8.29
CA ASP A 9 11.73 2.97 -6.87
C ASP A 9 10.97 4.30 -6.70
N GLU A 10 11.30 5.33 -7.48
CA GLU A 10 10.55 6.60 -7.49
C GLU A 10 9.06 6.38 -7.83
N GLN A 11 8.78 5.55 -8.83
CA GLN A 11 7.40 5.18 -9.20
C GLN A 11 6.67 4.44 -8.07
N ARG A 12 7.38 3.57 -7.34
CA ARG A 12 6.83 2.86 -6.19
C ARG A 12 6.49 3.84 -5.06
N ASP A 13 7.39 4.76 -4.76
CA ASP A 13 7.20 5.76 -3.70
C ASP A 13 6.00 6.68 -4.01
N GLU A 14 5.87 7.16 -5.25
CA GLU A 14 4.72 7.95 -5.70
C GLU A 14 3.39 7.20 -5.55
N LEU A 15 3.40 5.90 -5.87
CA LEU A 15 2.23 5.03 -5.74
C LEU A 15 1.86 4.83 -4.27
N VAL A 16 2.83 4.49 -3.43
CA VAL A 16 2.65 4.30 -1.99
C VAL A 16 2.01 5.54 -1.37
N GLU A 17 2.57 6.71 -1.69
CA GLU A 17 2.08 7.98 -1.18
C GLU A 17 0.63 8.28 -1.63
N ARG A 18 0.29 7.96 -2.89
CA ARG A 18 -1.09 8.12 -3.39
C ARG A 18 -2.07 7.23 -2.62
N VAL A 19 -1.72 5.96 -2.44
CA VAL A 19 -2.59 4.98 -1.76
C VAL A 19 -2.73 5.30 -0.27
N ALA A 20 -1.64 5.69 0.40
CA ALA A 20 -1.65 6.08 1.81
C ALA A 20 -2.61 7.26 2.05
N ARG A 21 -2.56 8.30 1.21
CA ARG A 21 -3.47 9.44 1.30
C ARG A 21 -4.93 9.06 1.06
N GLU A 22 -5.24 8.19 0.11
CA GLU A 22 -6.61 7.73 -0.12
C GLU A 22 -7.18 6.94 1.08
N ILE A 23 -6.34 6.13 1.73
CA ILE A 23 -6.71 5.42 2.98
C ILE A 23 -6.96 6.42 4.11
N GLN A 24 -6.06 7.39 4.28
CA GLN A 24 -6.16 8.45 5.29
C GLN A 24 -7.44 9.28 5.11
N LEU A 25 -7.72 9.74 3.88
CA LEU A 25 -8.91 10.54 3.55
C LEU A 25 -10.23 9.83 3.89
N ARG A 26 -10.22 8.48 3.91
CA ARG A 26 -11.38 7.66 4.29
C ARG A 26 -11.44 7.33 5.77
N GLY A 27 -10.44 7.75 6.56
CA GLY A 27 -10.33 7.42 7.99
C GLY A 27 -10.04 5.94 8.24
N LEU A 28 -9.34 5.27 7.31
CA LEU A 28 -9.11 3.82 7.34
C LEU A 28 -7.66 3.43 7.68
N THR A 29 -6.83 4.36 8.17
CA THR A 29 -5.40 4.15 8.46
C THR A 29 -5.16 2.94 9.37
N GLY A 30 -5.69 2.95 10.59
CA GLY A 30 -5.55 1.82 11.54
C GLY A 30 -6.04 0.47 11.00
N PRO A 31 -7.28 0.37 10.47
CA PRO A 31 -7.76 -0.86 9.83
C PRO A 31 -6.89 -1.35 8.67
N ALA A 32 -6.34 -0.45 7.86
CA ALA A 32 -5.48 -0.80 6.74
C ALA A 32 -4.13 -1.35 7.21
N VAL A 33 -3.49 -0.73 8.20
CA VAL A 33 -2.24 -1.23 8.81
C VAL A 33 -2.45 -2.65 9.32
N HIS A 34 -3.47 -2.88 10.15
CA HIS A 34 -3.75 -4.22 10.67
C HIS A 34 -4.02 -5.26 9.58
N PHE A 35 -4.74 -4.90 8.52
CA PHE A 35 -4.98 -5.80 7.40
C PHE A 35 -3.67 -6.17 6.67
N LEU A 36 -2.83 -5.17 6.39
CA LEU A 36 -1.54 -5.37 5.70
C LEU A 36 -0.57 -6.18 6.55
N GLU A 37 -0.54 -5.97 7.87
CA GLU A 37 0.25 -6.80 8.79
C GLU A 37 -0.25 -8.24 8.84
N ALA A 38 -1.57 -8.44 8.93
CA ALA A 38 -2.18 -9.77 8.90
C ALA A 38 -1.94 -10.50 7.57
N SER A 39 -1.62 -9.77 6.50
CA SER A 39 -1.29 -10.34 5.19
C SER A 39 0.13 -10.92 5.10
N ARG A 40 1.03 -10.61 6.06
CA ARG A 40 2.44 -11.07 6.10
C ARG A 40 2.65 -12.57 5.81
N PRO A 41 1.87 -13.51 6.37
CA PRO A 41 2.05 -14.94 6.10
C PRO A 41 1.83 -15.36 4.64
N TYR A 42 1.11 -14.56 3.86
CA TYR A 42 0.74 -14.89 2.48
C TYR A 42 1.69 -14.31 1.43
N ARG A 43 2.64 -13.46 1.84
CA ARG A 43 3.66 -12.85 0.98
C ARG A 43 4.47 -13.84 0.11
N PRO A 44 4.86 -15.03 0.60
CA PRO A 44 5.56 -16.02 -0.23
C PRO A 44 4.78 -16.50 -1.46
N LEU A 45 3.46 -16.26 -1.52
CA LEU A 45 2.62 -16.58 -2.67
C LEU A 45 2.76 -15.55 -3.81
N GLY A 46 3.43 -14.43 -3.56
CA GLY A 46 3.70 -13.36 -4.52
C GLY A 46 2.45 -12.70 -5.09
N ALA A 47 2.59 -12.07 -6.25
CA ALA A 47 1.51 -11.34 -6.93
C ALA A 47 0.21 -12.14 -7.16
N ASN A 48 0.30 -13.47 -7.23
CA ASN A 48 -0.88 -14.33 -7.43
C ASN A 48 -1.82 -14.35 -6.21
N ALA A 49 -1.32 -14.15 -4.99
CA ALA A 49 -2.19 -14.03 -3.81
C ALA A 49 -2.94 -12.70 -3.78
N MET A 50 -2.38 -11.64 -4.35
CA MET A 50 -3.07 -10.34 -4.40
C MET A 50 -4.26 -10.32 -5.35
N LEU A 51 -4.26 -11.16 -6.39
CA LEU A 51 -5.45 -11.38 -7.22
C LEU A 51 -6.66 -11.90 -6.43
N PHE A 52 -6.44 -12.59 -5.30
CA PHE A 52 -7.50 -13.02 -4.40
C PHE A 52 -8.14 -11.84 -3.64
N PHE A 53 -7.34 -10.82 -3.30
CA PHE A 53 -7.78 -9.63 -2.59
C PHE A 53 -8.29 -8.50 -3.51
N ASP A 54 -8.04 -8.60 -4.82
CA ASP A 54 -8.45 -7.66 -5.86
C ASP A 54 -9.93 -7.19 -5.77
N PRO A 55 -10.93 -8.04 -5.48
CA PRO A 55 -12.33 -7.58 -5.34
C PRO A 55 -12.56 -6.61 -4.17
N VAL A 56 -11.89 -6.84 -3.04
CA VAL A 56 -11.99 -5.97 -1.85
C VAL A 56 -11.29 -4.64 -2.12
N LEU A 57 -10.13 -4.71 -2.77
CA LEU A 57 -9.32 -3.55 -3.13
C LEU A 57 -10.03 -2.67 -4.16
N ARG A 58 -10.63 -3.24 -5.21
CA ARG A 58 -11.45 -2.49 -6.17
C ARG A 58 -12.64 -1.81 -5.51
N GLY A 59 -13.23 -2.42 -4.49
CA GLY A 59 -14.31 -1.82 -3.71
C GLY A 59 -13.86 -0.64 -2.85
N LEU A 60 -12.64 -0.72 -2.28
CA LEU A 60 -12.07 0.33 -1.45
C LEU A 60 -11.50 1.48 -2.30
N PHE A 61 -10.64 1.18 -3.27
CA PHE A 61 -9.88 2.17 -4.05
C PHE A 61 -10.62 2.72 -5.27
N GLY A 62 -11.83 2.23 -5.56
CA GLY A 62 -12.54 2.56 -6.79
C GLY A 62 -11.95 1.75 -7.94
N GLY A 63 -12.72 0.78 -8.43
CA GLY A 63 -12.28 -0.14 -9.47
C GLY A 63 -11.65 0.58 -10.66
N ASP A 64 -10.58 -0.04 -11.19
CA ASP A 64 -9.65 0.42 -12.24
C ASP A 64 -8.41 1.21 -11.78
N ASP A 65 -8.24 1.49 -10.48
CA ASP A 65 -6.96 2.03 -9.98
C ASP A 65 -5.86 0.94 -9.90
N ALA A 66 -5.11 0.80 -10.99
CA ALA A 66 -3.97 -0.12 -11.11
C ALA A 66 -2.89 0.12 -10.04
N SER A 67 -2.90 1.27 -9.38
CA SER A 67 -1.94 1.67 -8.35
C SER A 67 -1.91 0.71 -7.16
N ALA A 68 -3.09 0.33 -6.65
CA ALA A 68 -3.21 -0.57 -5.50
C ALA A 68 -2.71 -1.98 -5.82
N SER A 69 -3.04 -2.49 -7.00
CA SER A 69 -2.59 -3.80 -7.46
C SER A 69 -1.08 -3.87 -7.64
N LEU A 70 -0.44 -2.76 -8.05
CA LEU A 70 1.02 -2.68 -8.23
C LEU A 70 1.79 -2.66 -6.91
N ILE A 71 1.32 -1.89 -5.92
CA ILE A 71 1.97 -1.83 -4.59
C ILE A 71 1.89 -3.18 -3.89
N LEU A 72 0.75 -3.85 -4.00
CA LEU A 72 0.50 -5.11 -3.33
C LEU A 72 1.22 -6.29 -4.01
N ALA A 73 1.56 -6.18 -5.29
CA ALA A 73 2.26 -7.24 -6.03
C ALA A 73 3.72 -7.44 -5.59
N ASP A 74 4.28 -6.52 -4.80
CA ASP A 74 5.66 -6.54 -4.33
C ASP A 74 5.70 -6.36 -2.80
N ASP A 75 6.42 -7.25 -2.11
CA ASP A 75 6.56 -7.21 -0.65
C ASP A 75 7.17 -5.89 -0.17
N ALA A 76 8.08 -5.30 -0.95
CA ALA A 76 8.66 -4.01 -0.63
C ALA A 76 7.63 -2.87 -0.69
N GLY A 77 6.69 -2.92 -1.63
CA GLY A 77 5.59 -1.95 -1.71
C GLY A 77 4.66 -2.04 -0.51
N ILE A 78 4.36 -3.25 -0.05
CA ILE A 78 3.54 -3.47 1.16
C ILE A 78 4.24 -2.89 2.39
N GLU A 79 5.53 -3.14 2.59
CA GLU A 79 6.25 -2.60 3.76
C GLU A 79 6.32 -1.07 3.73
N LEU A 80 6.59 -0.48 2.56
CA LEU A 80 6.60 0.97 2.41
C LEU A 80 5.21 1.56 2.70
N LEU A 81 4.14 0.91 2.26
CA LEU A 81 2.78 1.37 2.55
C LEU A 81 2.44 1.29 4.03
N ILE A 82 2.82 0.21 4.73
CA ILE A 82 2.63 0.11 6.19
C ILE A 82 3.36 1.26 6.89
N ALA A 83 4.65 1.46 6.59
CA ALA A 83 5.45 2.49 7.22
C ALA A 83 4.87 3.90 7.00
N ARG A 84 4.39 4.20 5.78
CA ARG A 84 3.77 5.50 5.49
C ARG A 84 2.45 5.72 6.21
N LEU A 85 1.64 4.67 6.36
CA LEU A 85 0.39 4.77 7.12
C LEU A 85 0.66 4.99 8.62
N GLU A 86 1.70 4.35 9.17
CA GLU A 86 2.15 4.57 10.55
C GLU A 86 2.68 6.00 10.75
N GLU A 87 3.50 6.51 9.83
CA GLU A 87 3.98 7.91 9.85
C GLU A 87 2.81 8.90 9.88
N ILE A 88 1.80 8.71 9.02
CA ILE A 88 0.60 9.54 8.97
C ILE A 88 -0.20 9.50 10.28
N ASP A 89 -0.36 8.32 10.88
CA ASP A 89 -1.12 8.14 12.13
C ASP A 89 -0.41 8.81 13.31
N GLU A 90 0.92 8.71 13.35
CA GLU A 90 1.75 9.43 14.31
C GLU A 90 1.60 10.94 14.14
N GLU A 91 1.74 11.48 12.93
CA GLU A 91 1.55 12.92 12.63
C GLU A 91 0.20 13.45 13.15
N ILE A 92 -0.90 12.74 12.87
CA ILE A 92 -2.24 13.09 13.37
C ILE A 92 -2.30 13.09 14.90
N THR A 93 -1.65 12.11 15.54
CA THR A 93 -1.64 11.99 17.01
C THR A 93 -0.87 13.12 17.68
N TRP A 94 0.19 13.63 17.04
CA TRP A 94 0.98 14.76 17.56
C TRP A 94 0.33 16.14 17.32
N ASP A 95 -0.57 16.25 16.34
CA ASP A 95 -1.31 17.49 16.00
C ASP A 95 -2.61 17.69 16.82
N ALA A 96 -3.04 16.70 17.62
CA ALA A 96 -4.30 16.70 18.39
C ALA A 96 -4.13 17.09 19.87
#